data_AF-A0A832LZS6-F1
#
_entry.id   AF-A0A832LZS6-F1
#
_cell.length_a   1.000
_cell.length_b   1.000
_cell.length_c   1.000
_cell.angle_alpha   90.00
_cell.angle_beta   90.00
_cell.angle_gamma   90.00
#
_symmetry.space_group_name_H-M   'P 1'
#
loop_
_entity.id
_entity.type
_entity.pdbx_description
1 polymer ?
#
loop_
_entity_poly.entity_id
_entity_poly.type
_entity_poly.pdbx_seq_one_letter_code
_entity_poly.pdbx_strand_id
1 'polypeptide(L)'
;MSERAKGLWAKVQPGDVVVFYATGRGVIGYGVVEGRFESGEPLWPREREQGRAIWPYRIKIRVEKVFERPKPRPKGMLVAFAINKLGEEAFNELFW
;
A
#
# COMPACT_ATOMS: atom_id res chain seq x y z
N MET A 1 -4.22 -2.43 13.80
CA MET A 1 -4.68 -2.74 12.42
C MET A 1 -5.97 -3.56 12.52
N SER A 2 -6.94 -3.40 11.61
CA SER A 2 -8.18 -4.22 11.65
C SER A 2 -7.92 -5.64 11.16
N GLU A 3 -8.74 -6.61 11.60
CA GLU A 3 -8.66 -8.01 11.14
C GLU A 3 -8.79 -8.13 9.62
N ARG A 4 -9.62 -7.28 9.00
CA ARG A 4 -9.79 -7.27 7.54
C ARG A 4 -8.52 -6.82 6.81
N ALA A 5 -7.82 -5.80 7.33
CA ALA A 5 -6.54 -5.39 6.78
C ALA A 5 -5.46 -6.47 6.97
N LYS A 6 -5.52 -7.23 8.07
CA LYS A 6 -4.62 -8.38 8.31
C LYS A 6 -4.84 -9.50 7.31
N GLY A 7 -6.11 -9.85 7.07
CA GLY A 7 -6.48 -10.84 6.07
C GLY A 7 -6.09 -10.44 4.65
N LEU A 8 -6.12 -9.14 4.31
CA LEU A 8 -5.63 -8.63 3.03
C LEU A 8 -4.10 -8.69 2.95
N TRP A 9 -3.38 -8.26 3.99
CA TRP A 9 -1.93 -8.36 4.06
C TRP A 9 -1.45 -9.82 3.93
N ALA A 10 -2.15 -10.77 4.55
CA ALA A 10 -1.79 -12.20 4.48
C ALA A 10 -1.87 -12.78 3.05
N LYS A 11 -2.67 -12.16 2.17
CA LYS A 11 -2.84 -12.59 0.77
C LYS A 11 -1.77 -12.02 -0.16
N VAL A 12 -1.02 -11.01 0.26
CA VAL A 12 0.04 -10.39 -0.53
C VAL A 12 1.15 -11.40 -0.80
N GLN A 13 1.59 -11.49 -2.06
CA GLN A 13 2.65 -12.36 -2.54
C GLN A 13 3.78 -11.57 -3.24
N PRO A 14 5.01 -12.10 -3.25
CA PRO A 14 6.05 -11.60 -4.14
C PRO A 14 5.57 -11.58 -5.60
N GLY A 15 5.86 -10.50 -6.31
CA GLY A 15 5.41 -10.28 -7.69
C GLY A 15 4.10 -9.49 -7.82
N ASP A 16 3.33 -9.33 -6.74
CA ASP A 16 2.14 -8.47 -6.76
C ASP A 16 2.53 -7.01 -7.09
N VAL A 17 1.72 -6.35 -7.90
CA VAL A 17 1.86 -4.90 -8.15
C VAL A 17 1.10 -4.13 -7.08
N VAL A 18 1.78 -3.17 -6.46
CA VAL A 18 1.22 -2.28 -5.45
C VAL A 18 1.25 -0.84 -5.95
N VAL A 19 0.11 -0.18 -5.79
CA VAL A 19 -0.07 1.23 -6.16
C VAL A 19 -0.03 2.09 -4.90
N PHE A 20 0.74 3.18 -4.93
CA PHE A 20 0.86 4.11 -3.82
C PHE A 20 -0.17 5.22 -3.96
N TYR A 21 -1.09 5.35 -3.00
CA TYR A 21 -2.12 6.38 -2.98
C TYR A 21 -1.96 7.28 -1.75
N ALA A 22 -2.01 8.59 -1.99
CA ALA A 22 -1.99 9.61 -0.96
C ALA A 22 -3.33 10.37 -0.96
N THR A 23 -4.03 10.35 0.18
CA THR A 23 -5.31 11.04 0.35
C THR A 23 -5.18 12.53 0.04
N GLY A 24 -6.08 13.03 -0.80
CA GLY A 24 -6.07 14.43 -1.25
C GLY A 24 -5.05 14.75 -2.33
N ARG A 25 -4.20 13.79 -2.74
CA ARG A 25 -3.21 13.97 -3.82
C ARG A 25 -3.46 13.05 -5.01
N GLY A 26 -3.85 11.79 -4.77
CA GLY A 26 -4.03 10.79 -5.81
C GLY A 26 -2.98 9.68 -5.75
N VAL A 27 -2.84 8.97 -6.86
CA VAL A 27 -1.84 7.90 -7.03
C VAL A 27 -0.49 8.51 -7.38
N ILE A 28 0.54 8.22 -6.59
CA ILE A 28 1.87 8.86 -6.69
C ILE A 28 2.94 7.95 -7.32
N GLY A 29 2.61 6.68 -7.57
CA GLY A 29 3.52 5.72 -8.16
C GLY A 29 3.09 4.29 -7.93
N TYR A 30 3.96 3.36 -8.30
CA TYR A 30 3.77 1.93 -8.08
C TYR A 30 5.09 1.20 -7.92
N GLY A 31 4.99 -0.03 -7.42
CA GLY A 31 6.11 -0.94 -7.28
C GLY A 31 5.68 -2.40 -7.32
N VAL A 32 6.65 -3.28 -7.16
CA VAL A 32 6.46 -4.73 -7.11
C VAL A 32 6.80 -5.21 -5.70
N VAL A 33 5.94 -6.05 -5.15
CA VAL A 33 6.15 -6.68 -3.85
C VAL A 33 7.31 -7.69 -3.94
N GLU A 34 8.28 -7.57 -3.05
CA GLU A 34 9.34 -8.56 -2.85
C GLU A 34 8.98 -9.58 -1.76
N GLY A 35 8.12 -9.19 -0.82
CA GLY A 35 7.61 -10.06 0.22
C GLY A 35 6.89 -9.31 1.33
N ARG A 36 6.37 -10.06 2.31
CA ARG A 36 5.74 -9.53 3.51
C ARG A 36 6.41 -10.08 4.75
N PHE A 37 6.46 -9.28 5.81
CA PHE A 37 7.11 -9.64 7.07
C PHE A 37 6.49 -8.90 8.24
N GLU A 38 6.70 -9.40 9.45
CA GLU A 38 6.35 -8.70 10.69
C GLU A 38 7.59 -8.03 11.28
N SER A 39 7.47 -6.81 11.78
CA SER A 39 8.56 -6.13 12.47
C SER A 39 8.03 -5.25 13.61
N GLY A 40 8.72 -5.32 14.76
CA GLY A 40 8.46 -4.51 15.95
C GLY A 40 9.15 -3.15 15.96
N GLU A 41 9.97 -2.85 14.96
CA GLU A 41 10.73 -1.60 14.87
C GLU A 41 9.80 -0.38 14.70
N PRO A 42 9.93 0.73 15.43
CA PRO A 42 9.09 1.91 15.23
C PRO A 42 9.58 2.77 14.04
N LEU A 43 8.85 2.75 12.92
CA LEU A 43 9.23 3.50 11.71
C LEU A 43 8.38 4.75 11.49
N TRP A 44 7.09 4.70 11.83
CA TRP A 44 6.19 5.83 11.64
C TRP A 44 6.33 6.87 12.78
N PRO A 45 6.08 8.17 12.54
CA PRO A 45 6.19 9.20 13.59
C PRO A 45 5.44 8.84 14.87
N ARG A 46 4.19 8.38 14.73
CA ARG A 46 3.35 7.94 15.85
C ARG A 46 3.89 6.70 16.59
N GLU A 47 4.59 5.81 15.90
CA GLU A 47 5.24 4.65 16.52
C GLU A 47 6.48 5.07 17.31
N ARG A 48 7.24 6.02 16.78
CA ARG A 48 8.41 6.60 17.46
C ARG A 48 8.00 7.33 18.74
N GLU A 49 6.94 8.11 18.68
CA GLU A 49 6.34 8.77 19.86
C GLU A 49 5.92 7.76 20.93
N GLN A 50 5.38 6.60 20.53
CA GLN A 50 4.93 5.56 21.45
C GLN A 50 6.03 4.56 21.85
N GLY A 51 7.23 4.66 21.27
CA GLY A 51 8.33 3.73 21.49
C GLY A 51 8.07 2.29 21.04
N ARG A 52 7.06 2.03 20.19
CA ARG A 52 6.69 0.69 19.74
C ARG A 52 5.99 0.69 18.39
N ALA A 53 6.15 -0.39 17.63
CA ALA A 53 5.35 -0.60 16.42
C ALA A 53 3.86 -0.81 16.76
N ILE A 54 2.98 -0.08 16.06
CA ILE A 54 1.52 -0.25 16.13
C ILE A 54 0.95 -0.76 14.80
N TRP A 55 1.76 -0.75 13.74
CA TRP A 55 1.50 -1.39 12.44
C TRP A 55 2.65 -2.35 12.06
N PRO A 56 2.73 -3.53 12.71
CA PRO A 56 3.87 -4.42 12.55
C PRO A 56 3.88 -5.20 11.23
N TYR A 57 2.74 -5.31 10.55
CA TYR A 57 2.60 -6.07 9.30
C TYR A 57 3.09 -5.25 8.12
N ARG A 58 4.24 -5.61 7.56
CA ARG A 58 4.97 -4.84 6.54
C ARG A 58 5.06 -5.56 5.22
N ILE A 59 5.35 -4.79 4.19
CA ILE A 59 5.58 -5.26 2.83
C ILE A 59 6.89 -4.65 2.36
N LYS A 60 7.80 -5.47 1.84
CA LYS A 60 9.00 -5.01 1.15
C LYS A 60 8.63 -4.79 -0.31
N ILE A 61 8.92 -3.61 -0.83
CA ILE A 61 8.46 -3.18 -2.16
C ILE A 61 9.66 -2.62 -2.90
N ARG A 62 9.90 -3.12 -4.12
CA ARG A 62 10.79 -2.50 -5.07
C ARG A 62 10.01 -1.47 -5.87
N VAL A 63 10.37 -0.20 -5.75
CA VAL A 63 9.70 0.88 -6.47
C VAL A 63 10.06 0.79 -7.96
N GLU A 64 9.03 0.76 -8.82
CA GLU A 64 9.21 0.73 -10.28
C GLU A 64 9.12 2.13 -10.86
N LYS A 65 8.14 2.93 -10.41
CA LYS A 65 7.94 4.27 -10.91
C LYS A 65 7.35 5.18 -9.85
N VAL A 66 7.94 6.36 -9.75
CA VAL A 66 7.34 7.53 -9.09
C VAL A 66 6.78 8.42 -10.17
N PHE A 67 5.56 8.91 -10.00
CA PHE A 67 4.94 9.81 -10.97
C PHE A 67 5.36 11.25 -10.68
N GLU A 68 5.78 11.99 -11.72
CA GLU A 68 6.11 13.42 -11.60
C GLU A 68 4.92 14.25 -11.11
N ARG A 69 3.71 13.86 -11.54
CA ARG A 69 2.44 14.40 -11.07
C ARG A 69 1.54 13.25 -10.62
N PRO A 70 0.85 13.37 -9.48
CA PRO A 70 -0.10 12.35 -9.05
C PRO A 70 -1.18 12.10 -10.11
N LYS A 71 -1.48 10.84 -10.38
CA LYS A 71 -2.66 10.46 -11.17
C LYS A 71 -3.92 10.57 -10.29
N PRO A 72 -5.08 10.93 -10.86
CA PRO A 72 -6.33 10.93 -10.09
C PRO A 72 -6.62 9.52 -9.54
N ARG A 73 -7.45 9.46 -8.49
CA ARG A 73 -7.94 8.19 -7.97
C ARG A 73 -8.83 7.52 -9.02
N PRO A 74 -8.55 6.27 -9.44
CA PRO A 74 -9.39 5.54 -10.38
C PRO A 74 -10.79 5.33 -9.85
N LYS A 75 -11.75 5.20 -10.76
CA LYS A 75 -13.10 4.77 -10.40
C LYS A 75 -13.05 3.35 -9.82
N GLY A 76 -13.85 3.09 -8.78
CA GLY A 76 -13.89 1.77 -8.14
C GLY A 76 -12.70 1.43 -7.22
N MET A 77 -11.66 2.27 -7.12
CA MET A 77 -10.59 2.05 -6.13
C MET A 77 -11.16 2.23 -4.71
N LEU A 78 -11.20 1.16 -3.90
CA LEU A 78 -11.62 1.23 -2.51
C LEU A 78 -10.50 1.79 -1.62
N VAL A 79 -10.86 2.75 -0.75
CA VAL A 79 -9.96 3.37 0.23
C VAL A 79 -10.60 3.23 1.62
N ALA A 80 -10.64 1.99 2.12
CA ALA A 80 -11.23 1.68 3.43
C ALA A 80 -10.17 1.27 4.46
N PHE A 81 -9.12 0.58 4.00
CA PHE A 81 -8.02 0.10 4.84
C PHE A 81 -6.66 0.57 4.30
N ALA A 82 -5.61 0.37 5.10
CA ALA A 82 -4.23 0.66 4.70
C ALA A 82 -3.77 -0.12 3.45
N ILE A 83 -4.37 -1.29 3.21
CA ILE A 83 -4.20 -2.07 1.98
C ILE A 83 -5.57 -2.53 1.48
N ASN A 84 -5.80 -2.44 0.18
CA ASN A 84 -7.02 -2.92 -0.49
C ASN A 84 -6.63 -3.63 -1.78
N LYS A 85 -7.42 -4.62 -2.20
CA LYS A 85 -7.28 -5.19 -3.53
C LYS A 85 -7.78 -4.16 -4.55
N LEU A 86 -6.93 -3.83 -5.52
CA LEU A 86 -7.33 -3.03 -6.66
C LEU A 86 -8.06 -3.93 -7.67
N GLY A 87 -9.20 -3.48 -8.17
CA GLY A 87 -9.92 -4.17 -9.25
C GLY A 87 -9.19 -4.03 -10.58
N GLU A 88 -9.45 -4.94 -11.51
CA GLU A 88 -8.80 -4.95 -12.83
C GLU A 88 -9.10 -3.68 -13.64
N GLU A 89 -10.34 -3.19 -13.61
CA GLU A 89 -10.73 -1.94 -14.27
C GLU A 89 -9.93 -0.74 -13.73
N ALA A 90 -9.85 -0.62 -12.40
CA ALA A 90 -9.10 0.45 -11.74
C ALA A 90 -7.58 0.32 -11.97
N PHE A 91 -7.08 -0.90 -12.13
CA PHE A 91 -5.70 -1.15 -12.53
C PHE A 91 -5.46 -0.67 -13.97
N ASN A 92 -6.36 -1.03 -14.89
CA ASN A 92 -6.23 -0.64 -16.29
C ASN A 92 -6.27 0.89 -16.45
N GLU A 93 -7.19 1.61 -15.79
CA GLU A 93 -7.24 3.09 -15.80
C GLU A 93 -5.92 3.74 -15.33
N LEU A 94 -5.14 3.07 -14.48
CA LEU A 94 -3.86 3.58 -14.01
C LEU A 94 -2.70 3.34 -14.97
N PHE A 95 -2.76 2.31 -15.80
CA PHE A 95 -1.63 1.82 -16.57
C PHE A 95 -1.83 1.85 -18.09
N TRP A 96 -3.06 2.06 -18.57
CA TRP A 96 -3.47 2.12 -19.97
C TRP A 96 -4.41 3.30 -20.20
#